data_AF-A0A2G3Q3L4-F1
#
_entry.id   AF-A0A2G3Q3L4-F1
#
_cell.length_a   1.000
_cell.length_b   1.000
_cell.length_c   1.000
_cell.angle_alpha   90.00
_cell.angle_beta   90.00
_cell.angle_gamma   90.00
#
_symmetry.space_group_name_H-M   'P 1'
#
loop_
_entity.id
_entity.type
_entity.pdbx_description
1 polymer ?
#
loop_
_entity_poly.entity_id
_entity_poly.type
_entity_poly.pdbx_seq_one_letter_code
_entity_poly.pdbx_strand_id
1 'polypeptide(L)'
;MRKLTGKHVFAMAKIIKAANIKEELGEIIAKSQEEKMSVEKVGIEGLMTVINACGDDKVEQRVYDLLDDVFEAKTADMSLEAIAQNFKQLAQENNLMSFFKSAGLLKMQK
;
A
#
# COMPACT_ATOMS: atom_id res chain seq x y z
N MET A 1 -5.43 -11.34 -10.38
CA MET A 1 -5.19 -10.51 -9.18
C MET A 1 -5.43 -11.35 -7.94
N ARG A 2 -4.43 -11.43 -7.06
CA ARG A 2 -4.53 -12.16 -5.79
C ARG A 2 -5.14 -11.29 -4.72
N LYS A 3 -5.92 -11.93 -3.83
CA LYS A 3 -6.37 -11.30 -2.59
C LYS A 3 -5.17 -11.01 -1.68
N LEU A 4 -5.27 -9.91 -0.93
CA LEU A 4 -4.28 -9.60 0.08
C LEU A 4 -4.33 -10.65 1.21
N THR A 5 -3.15 -11.06 1.68
CA THR A 5 -2.96 -12.12 2.69
C THR A 5 -1.96 -11.64 3.73
N GLY A 6 -1.76 -12.43 4.79
CA GLY A 6 -0.73 -12.14 5.80
C GLY A 6 0.67 -11.99 5.19
N LYS A 7 1.02 -12.76 4.15
CA LYS A 7 2.30 -12.62 3.42
C LYS A 7 2.49 -11.18 2.92
N HIS A 8 1.46 -10.63 2.29
CA HIS A 8 1.47 -9.27 1.76
C HIS A 8 1.57 -8.22 2.87
N VAL A 9 0.95 -8.46 4.03
CA VAL A 9 1.06 -7.58 5.20
C VAL A 9 2.51 -7.50 5.69
N PHE A 10 3.18 -8.64 5.83
CA PHE A 10 4.60 -8.65 6.24
C PHE A 10 5.53 -8.06 5.19
N ALA A 11 5.24 -8.25 3.91
CA ALA A 11 5.99 -7.62 2.82
C ALA A 11 5.85 -6.09 2.87
N MET A 12 4.63 -5.58 3.00
CA MET A 12 4.37 -4.14 3.16
C MET A 12 5.00 -3.58 4.44
N ALA A 13 4.96 -4.30 5.57
CA ALA A 13 5.62 -3.86 6.81
C ALA A 13 7.14 -3.69 6.63
N LYS A 14 7.79 -4.57 5.86
CA LYS A 14 9.22 -4.46 5.52
C LYS A 14 9.50 -3.27 4.61
N ILE A 15 8.59 -2.96 3.69
CA ILE A 15 8.66 -1.77 2.82
C ILE A 15 8.56 -0.51 3.68
N ILE A 16 7.50 -0.39 4.50
CA ILE A 16 7.27 0.74 5.40
C ILE A 16 8.49 1.00 6.29
N LYS A 17 9.07 -0.05 6.87
CA LYS A 17 10.26 0.08 7.72
C LYS A 17 11.50 0.49 6.93
N ALA A 18 11.70 -0.03 5.72
CA ALA A 18 12.87 0.29 4.91
C ALA A 18 12.80 1.71 4.33
N ALA A 19 11.61 2.15 3.95
CA ALA A 19 11.32 3.46 3.41
C ALA A 19 11.20 4.55 4.49
N ASN A 20 11.16 4.16 5.77
CA ASN A 20 11.00 5.05 6.93
C ASN A 20 9.72 5.92 6.92
N ILE A 21 8.63 5.42 6.32
CA ILE A 21 7.37 6.17 6.08
C ILE A 21 6.27 5.90 7.10
N LYS A 22 6.60 5.35 8.26
CA LYS A 22 5.58 4.95 9.26
C LYS A 22 4.78 6.15 9.78
N GLU A 23 5.46 7.28 10.03
CA GLU A 23 4.83 8.49 10.56
C GLU A 23 3.89 9.12 9.53
N GLU A 24 4.35 9.26 8.28
CA GLU A 24 3.56 9.77 7.16
C GLU A 24 2.27 8.97 6.92
N LEU A 25 2.36 7.63 6.95
CA LEU A 25 1.18 6.77 6.86
C LEU A 25 0.25 6.92 8.08
N GLY A 26 0.81 7.17 9.26
CA GLY A 26 0.05 7.45 10.48
C GLY A 26 -0.74 8.77 10.37
N GLU A 27 -0.13 9.82 9.82
CA GLU A 27 -0.79 11.11 9.59
C GLU A 27 -1.95 11.00 8.60
N ILE A 28 -1.81 10.23 7.52
CA ILE A 28 -2.89 9.98 6.56
C ILE A 28 -4.09 9.32 7.25
N ILE A 29 -3.82 8.33 8.12
CA ILE A 29 -4.88 7.67 8.88
C ILE A 29 -5.53 8.63 9.88
N ALA A 30 -4.76 9.49 10.55
CA ALA A 30 -5.31 10.50 11.46
C ALA A 30 -6.19 11.52 10.73
N LYS A 31 -5.67 12.13 9.66
CA LYS A 31 -6.41 13.07 8.80
C LYS A 31 -7.68 12.44 8.24
N SER A 32 -7.66 11.14 7.90
CA SER A 32 -8.84 10.46 7.40
C SER A 32 -10.02 10.44 8.38
N GLN A 33 -9.73 10.40 9.69
CA GLN A 33 -10.75 10.41 10.72
C GLN A 33 -11.33 11.81 10.93
N GLU A 34 -10.48 12.84 10.85
CA GLU A 34 -10.87 14.24 10.98
C GLU A 34 -11.69 14.73 9.77
N GLU A 35 -11.23 14.42 8.57
CA GLU A 35 -11.84 14.88 7.30
C GLU A 35 -12.94 13.94 6.78
N LYS A 36 -13.25 12.86 7.50
CA LYS A 36 -14.22 11.81 7.06
C LYS A 36 -13.92 11.29 5.65
N MET A 37 -12.64 11.06 5.34
CA MET A 37 -12.23 10.54 4.05
C MET A 37 -12.80 9.14 3.81
N SER A 38 -13.11 8.82 2.55
CA SER A 38 -13.52 7.46 2.19
C SER A 38 -12.36 6.48 2.37
N VAL A 39 -12.68 5.23 2.73
CA VAL A 39 -11.70 4.13 2.88
C VAL A 39 -10.84 3.97 1.62
N GLU A 40 -11.44 4.17 0.45
CA GLU A 40 -10.75 4.14 -0.84
C GLU A 40 -9.70 5.25 -0.96
N LYS A 41 -10.05 6.50 -0.61
CA LYS A 41 -9.13 7.64 -0.66
C LYS A 41 -7.92 7.44 0.25
N VAL A 42 -8.15 6.93 1.47
CA VAL A 42 -7.08 6.61 2.43
C VAL A 42 -6.14 5.53 1.90
N GLY A 43 -6.70 4.49 1.26
CA GLY A 43 -5.92 3.43 0.63
C GLY A 43 -5.05 3.94 -0.51
N ILE A 44 -5.59 4.82 -1.36
CA ILE A 44 -4.85 5.44 -2.47
C ILE A 44 -3.74 6.34 -1.95
N GLU A 45 -4.02 7.22 -0.99
CA GLU A 45 -2.98 8.09 -0.42
C GLU A 45 -1.86 7.28 0.24
N GLY A 46 -2.19 6.23 1.00
CA GLY A 46 -1.19 5.34 1.59
C GLY A 46 -0.31 4.65 0.54
N LEU A 47 -0.91 4.22 -0.58
CA LEU A 47 -0.16 3.63 -1.69
C LEU A 47 0.75 4.65 -2.39
N MET A 48 0.26 5.87 -2.61
CA MET A 48 1.07 6.93 -3.21
C MET A 48 2.26 7.32 -2.32
N THR A 49 2.08 7.33 -1.00
CA THR A 49 3.20 7.53 -0.05
C THR A 49 4.27 6.44 -0.19
N VAL A 50 3.85 5.17 -0.33
CA VAL A 50 4.80 4.07 -0.57
C VAL A 50 5.57 4.28 -1.87
N ILE A 51 4.90 4.66 -2.95
CA ILE A 51 5.54 4.90 -4.26
C ILE A 51 6.50 6.09 -4.19
N ASN A 52 6.10 7.19 -3.56
CA ASN A 52 6.96 8.37 -3.40
C ASN A 52 8.22 8.08 -2.58
N ALA A 53 8.18 7.06 -1.73
CA ALA A 53 9.30 6.65 -0.89
C ALA A 53 10.24 5.64 -1.57
N CYS A 54 9.96 5.23 -2.82
CA CYS A 54 10.83 4.39 -3.65
C CYS A 54 12.08 5.13 -4.16
N GLY A 55 12.64 6.09 -3.42
CA GLY A 55 13.90 6.74 -3.78
C GLY A 55 15.15 5.86 -3.57
N ASP A 56 14.99 4.69 -2.96
CA ASP A 56 16.02 3.66 -2.76
C ASP A 56 15.67 2.43 -3.61
N ASP A 57 16.59 1.99 -4.48
CA ASP A 57 16.44 0.83 -5.37
C ASP A 57 15.98 -0.44 -4.64
N LYS A 58 16.37 -0.64 -3.37
CA LYS A 58 15.95 -1.79 -2.57
C LYS A 58 14.51 -1.68 -2.12
N VAL A 59 14.03 -0.46 -1.85
CA VAL A 59 12.63 -0.21 -1.52
C VAL A 59 11.79 -0.38 -2.77
N GLU A 60 12.23 0.19 -3.89
CA GLU A 60 11.60 0.07 -5.19
C GLU A 60 11.43 -1.41 -5.60
N GLN A 61 12.51 -2.21 -5.54
CA GLN A 61 12.44 -3.63 -5.87
C GLN A 61 11.45 -4.39 -4.97
N ARG A 62 11.39 -4.07 -3.67
CA ARG A 62 10.43 -4.71 -2.76
C ARG A 62 8.99 -4.34 -3.08
N VAL A 63 8.75 -3.10 -3.53
CA VAL A 63 7.43 -2.66 -4.00
C VAL A 63 7.07 -3.43 -5.26
N TYR A 64 7.98 -3.55 -6.23
CA TYR A 64 7.75 -4.37 -7.42
C TYR A 64 7.47 -5.83 -7.07
N ASP A 65 8.25 -6.45 -6.18
CA ASP A 65 8.03 -7.84 -5.76
C ASP A 65 6.64 -8.05 -5.14
N LEU A 66 6.16 -7.07 -4.36
CA LEU A 66 4.82 -7.10 -3.78
C LEU A 66 3.74 -6.95 -4.85
N LEU A 67 3.88 -5.96 -5.74
CA LEU A 67 2.90 -5.69 -6.78
C LEU A 67 2.85 -6.82 -7.81
N ASP A 68 4.00 -7.41 -8.15
CA ASP A 68 4.07 -8.54 -9.07
C ASP A 68 3.32 -9.77 -8.55
N ASP A 69 3.44 -10.05 -7.25
CA ASP A 69 2.71 -11.15 -6.61
C ASP A 69 1.20 -10.87 -6.55
N VAL A 70 0.80 -9.63 -6.25
CA VAL A 70 -0.60 -9.24 -6.12
C VAL A 70 -1.29 -9.14 -7.49
N PHE A 71 -0.64 -8.52 -8.48
CA PHE A 71 -1.17 -8.36 -9.83
C PHE A 71 -1.00 -9.62 -10.69
N GLU A 72 -0.17 -10.55 -10.25
CA GLU A 72 0.16 -11.79 -10.97
C GLU A 72 0.81 -11.52 -12.33
N ALA A 73 1.60 -10.45 -12.41
CA ALA A 73 2.24 -10.00 -13.64
C ALA A 73 3.44 -9.08 -13.33
N LYS A 74 4.33 -8.88 -14.31
CA LYS A 74 5.51 -8.02 -14.16
C LYS A 74 5.10 -6.56 -14.24
N THR A 75 5.04 -5.90 -13.09
CA THR A 75 4.55 -4.52 -12.94
C THR A 75 5.45 -3.51 -13.64
N ALA A 76 6.77 -3.78 -13.71
CA ALA A 76 7.73 -2.92 -14.39
C ALA A 76 7.48 -2.79 -15.90
N ASP A 77 6.84 -3.78 -16.53
CA ASP A 77 6.56 -3.81 -17.97
C ASP A 77 5.15 -3.31 -18.32
N MET A 78 4.35 -2.94 -17.32
CA MET A 78 2.96 -2.50 -17.53
C MET A 78 2.90 -1.05 -17.98
N SER A 79 1.91 -0.73 -18.82
CA SER A 79 1.56 0.66 -19.09
C SER A 79 1.00 1.33 -17.83
N LEU A 80 1.11 2.65 -17.76
CA LEU A 80 0.57 3.44 -16.66
C LEU A 80 -0.95 3.21 -16.50
N GLU A 81 -1.68 3.08 -17.60
CA GLU A 81 -3.12 2.81 -17.59
C GLU A 81 -3.44 1.44 -16.98
N ALA A 82 -2.66 0.40 -17.33
CA ALA A 82 -2.83 -0.94 -16.77
C ALA A 82 -2.53 -0.96 -15.26
N ILE A 83 -1.47 -0.26 -14.83
CA ILE A 83 -1.13 -0.10 -13.41
C ILE A 83 -2.27 0.61 -12.66
N ALA A 84 -2.80 1.70 -13.21
CA ALA A 84 -3.90 2.46 -12.60
C ALA A 84 -5.18 1.61 -12.48
N GLN A 85 -5.52 0.83 -13.51
CA GLN A 85 -6.66 -0.10 -13.47
C GLN A 85 -6.46 -1.17 -12.39
N ASN A 86 -5.26 -1.74 -12.30
CA ASN A 86 -4.95 -2.74 -11.28
C ASN A 86 -5.04 -2.18 -9.86
N PHE A 87 -4.57 -0.94 -9.62
CA PHE A 87 -4.75 -0.29 -8.33
C PHE A 87 -6.20 -0.02 -7.97
N LYS A 88 -7.00 0.41 -8.94
CA LYS A 88 -8.44 0.60 -8.75
C LYS A 88 -9.11 -0.73 -8.39
N GLN A 89 -8.80 -1.80 -9.11
CA GLN A 89 -9.33 -3.13 -8.80
C GLN A 89 -8.88 -3.61 -7.41
N LEU A 90 -7.60 -3.40 -7.06
CA LEU A 90 -7.05 -3.76 -5.75
C LEU A 90 -7.82 -3.06 -4.61
N ALA A 91 -8.10 -1.77 -4.76
CA ALA A 91 -8.86 -0.98 -3.78
C ALA A 91 -10.34 -1.38 -3.67
N GLN A 92 -10.94 -1.87 -4.77
CA GLN A 92 -12.31 -2.37 -4.78
C GLN A 92 -12.44 -3.76 -4.15
N GLU A 93 -11.47 -4.64 -4.41
CA GLU A 93 -11.51 -6.03 -3.94
C GLU A 93 -10.97 -6.21 -2.51
N ASN A 94 -10.20 -5.25 -2.00
CA ASN A 94 -9.54 -5.36 -0.71
C ASN A 94 -9.72 -4.07 0.11
N ASN A 95 -9.85 -4.23 1.43
CA ASN A 95 -9.83 -3.07 2.33
C ASN A 95 -8.38 -2.62 2.57
N LEU A 96 -7.90 -1.71 1.73
CA LEU A 96 -6.54 -1.18 1.79
C LEU A 96 -6.25 -0.44 3.09
N MET A 97 -7.24 0.24 3.68
CA MET A 97 -7.08 0.87 5.00
C MET A 97 -6.74 -0.17 6.07
N SER A 98 -7.48 -1.28 6.13
CA SER A 98 -7.20 -2.38 7.05
C SER A 98 -5.85 -3.03 6.77
N PHE A 99 -5.47 -3.15 5.50
CA PHE A 99 -4.16 -3.64 5.09
C PHE A 99 -3.02 -2.76 5.60
N PHE A 100 -3.07 -1.45 5.35
CA PHE A 100 -2.05 -0.50 5.82
C PHE A 100 -2.02 -0.40 7.34
N LYS A 101 -3.16 -0.43 8.03
CA LYS A 101 -3.21 -0.52 9.51
C LYS A 101 -2.48 -1.77 10.02
N SER A 102 -2.69 -2.90 9.34
CA SER A 102 -2.06 -4.18 9.71
C SER A 102 -0.56 -4.20 9.39
N ALA A 103 -0.15 -3.61 8.26
CA ALA A 103 1.24 -3.53 7.83
C ALA A 103 2.05 -2.48 8.60
N GLY A 104 1.40 -1.42 9.08
CA GLY A 104 2.00 -0.35 9.87
C GLY A 104 2.07 -0.63 11.38
N LEU A 105 1.47 -1.73 11.87
CA LEU A 105 1.36 -2.07 13.29
C LEU A 105 1.03 -0.83 14.16
N LEU A 106 0.02 -0.06 13.75
CA LEU A 106 -0.65 0.86 14.66
C LEU A 106 -1.48 0.03 15.64
N LYS A 107 -1.51 0.40 16.92
CA LYS A 107 -2.29 -0.30 17.95
C LYS A 107 -3.70 -0.52 17.40
N MET A 108 -4.10 -1.78 17.19
CA MET A 108 -5.51 -2.12 17.15
C MET A 108 -6.03 -1.73 18.54
N GLN A 109 -6.69 -0.59 18.65
CA GLN A 109 -7.40 -0.28 19.89
C GLN A 109 -8.45 -1.38 20.05
N LYS A 110 -8.31 -2.15 21.14
CA LYS A 110 -9.34 -3.06 21.64
C LYS A 110 -10.55 -2.24 22.06
#